data_AF-F0XTJ9-F1
#
_entry.id   AF-F0XTJ9-F1
#
_cell.length_a   1.000
_cell.length_b   1.000
_cell.length_c   1.000
_cell.angle_alpha   90.00
_cell.angle_beta   90.00
_cell.angle_gamma   90.00
#
_symmetry.space_group_name_H-M   'P 1'
#
loop_
_entity.id
_entity.type
_entity.pdbx_description
1 polymer ?
#
loop_
_entity_poly.entity_id
_entity_poly.type
_entity_poly.pdbx_seq_one_letter_code
_entity_poly.pdbx_strand_id
1 'polypeptide(L)'
;MAFNPRAMSSGHYRQASASDNLNAAGMSASVSLQTRVNEKKEELENLKQLRDLSAAVASQMEALENKLSTLSDGTEAIAVVMANWNNVLRAINMATTKLPRATESEDTIALPQMLVRIPTEHAPSLQAQAAEAGIISDEQEGA
;
A
#
# COMPACT_ATOMS: atom_id res chain seq x y z
N MET A 1 30.24 19.35 -5.99
CA MET A 1 29.62 19.74 -4.71
C MET A 1 30.73 19.87 -3.69
N ALA A 2 31.11 21.10 -3.33
CA ALA A 2 32.21 21.37 -2.43
C ALA A 2 31.69 21.48 -1.00
N PHE A 3 32.07 20.53 -0.15
CA PHE A 3 31.87 20.62 1.30
C PHE A 3 32.86 21.65 1.86
N ASN A 4 32.35 22.73 2.43
CA ASN A 4 33.18 23.69 3.15
C ASN A 4 33.25 23.22 4.61
N PRO A 5 34.39 22.72 5.11
CA PRO A 5 34.48 22.26 6.48
C PRO A 5 34.41 23.46 7.41
N ARG A 6 33.44 23.40 8.32
CA ARG A 6 33.22 24.32 9.43
C ARG A 6 34.53 24.67 10.12
N ALA A 7 34.95 25.93 10.04
CA ALA A 7 36.01 26.46 10.88
C ALA A 7 35.57 26.34 12.35
N MET A 8 36.16 25.37 13.07
CA MET A 8 36.01 25.24 14.51
C MET A 8 36.54 26.52 15.15
N SER A 9 35.63 27.40 15.57
CA SER A 9 35.97 28.62 16.29
C SER A 9 36.42 28.22 17.69
N SER A 10 37.73 28.05 17.86
CA SER A 10 38.39 27.83 19.14
C SER A 10 38.03 28.98 20.09
N GLY A 11 37.24 28.67 21.12
CA GLY A 11 36.90 29.61 22.18
C GLY A 11 38.11 29.89 23.05
N HIS A 12 38.70 31.07 22.90
CA HIS A 12 39.61 31.63 23.89
C HIS A 12 39.04 32.98 24.36
N TYR A 13 38.28 32.91 25.44
CA TYR A 13 38.08 34.07 26.32
C TYR A 13 39.39 34.32 27.06
N ARG A 14 40.03 35.46 26.76
CA ARG A 14 40.76 36.38 27.66
C ARG A 14 41.90 37.06 26.91
N GLN A 15 41.74 38.35 26.61
CA GLN A 15 42.85 39.30 26.75
C GLN A 15 42.28 40.70 26.95
N ALA A 16 42.34 41.17 28.20
CA ALA A 16 42.15 42.57 28.55
C ALA A 16 43.51 43.26 28.51
N SER A 17 43.63 44.36 27.74
CA SER A 17 44.49 45.55 27.97
C SER A 17 44.58 46.37 26.68
N ALA A 18 43.53 47.13 26.36
CA ALA A 18 43.58 48.27 25.44
C ALA A 18 42.34 49.15 25.71
N SER A 19 42.36 49.85 26.85
CA SER A 19 41.43 50.93 27.14
C SER A 19 41.81 52.13 26.27
N ASP A 20 41.24 52.22 25.06
CA ASP A 20 40.88 53.50 24.43
C ASP A 20 40.08 53.38 23.13
N ASN A 21 39.59 52.18 22.75
CA ASN A 21 38.71 52.04 21.59
C ASN A 21 37.53 51.07 21.79
N LEU A 22 36.97 51.04 23.01
CA LEU A 22 35.82 50.17 23.35
C LEU A 22 34.56 50.48 22.53
N ASN A 23 34.37 51.74 22.11
CA ASN A 23 33.15 52.15 21.39
C ASN A 23 33.17 51.71 19.90
N ALA A 24 34.32 51.81 19.22
CA ALA A 24 34.44 51.35 17.84
C ALA A 24 34.49 49.81 17.74
N ALA A 25 35.17 49.14 18.68
CA ALA A 25 35.23 47.67 18.72
C ALA A 25 33.87 47.02 19.04
N GLY A 26 33.07 47.62 19.93
CA GLY A 26 31.70 47.17 20.23
C GLY A 26 30.74 47.33 19.04
N MET A 27 30.86 48.43 18.29
CA MET A 27 30.06 48.66 17.09
C MET A 27 30.39 47.63 15.99
N SER A 28 31.68 47.39 15.71
CA SER A 28 32.09 46.38 14.70
C SER A 28 31.71 44.95 15.10
N ALA A 29 31.79 44.61 16.40
CA ALA A 29 31.32 43.32 16.90
C ALA A 29 29.81 43.15 16.69
N SER A 30 29.00 44.19 16.97
CA SER A 30 27.55 44.16 16.77
C SER A 30 27.15 43.99 15.31
N VAL A 31 27.85 44.66 14.39
CA VAL A 31 27.65 44.51 12.94
C VAL A 31 27.99 43.09 12.47
N SER A 32 29.10 42.51 12.96
CA SER A 32 29.48 41.12 12.62
C SER A 32 28.49 40.07 13.13
N LEU A 33 27.87 40.30 14.29
CA LEU A 33 26.83 39.45 14.84
C LEU A 33 25.53 39.58 14.02
N GLN A 34 25.20 40.80 13.59
CA GLN A 34 24.03 41.04 12.75
C GLN A 34 24.14 40.31 11.40
N THR A 35 25.32 40.31 10.78
CA THR A 35 25.59 39.53 9.56
C THR A 35 25.38 38.03 9.80
N ARG A 36 25.94 37.47 10.87
CA ARG A 36 25.77 36.04 11.22
C ARG A 36 24.31 35.68 11.52
N VAL A 37 23.55 36.58 12.14
CA VAL A 37 22.12 36.38 12.39
C VAL A 37 21.35 36.32 11.08
N ASN A 38 21.67 37.17 10.11
CA ASN A 38 21.03 37.15 8.80
C ASN A 38 21.37 35.87 8.03
N GLU A 39 22.64 35.47 8.00
CA GLU A 39 23.08 34.18 7.41
C GLU A 39 22.32 32.99 8.05
N LYS A 40 22.19 32.97 9.39
CA LYS A 40 21.46 31.91 10.09
C LYS A 40 19.96 31.93 9.82
N LYS A 41 19.36 33.08 9.55
CA LYS A 41 17.94 33.16 9.14
C LYS A 41 17.75 32.58 7.75
N GLU A 42 18.64 32.87 6.80
CA GLU A 42 18.62 32.28 5.46
C GLU A 42 18.81 30.76 5.50
N GLU A 43 19.77 30.27 6.30
CA GLU A 43 19.96 28.83 6.51
C GLU A 43 18.69 28.17 7.08
N LEU A 44 18.03 28.82 8.04
CA LEU A 44 16.80 28.31 8.66
C LEU A 44 15.66 28.24 7.63
N GLU A 45 15.52 29.26 6.79
CA GLU A 45 14.53 29.27 5.71
C GLU A 45 14.76 28.11 4.73
N ASN A 46 16.00 27.90 4.31
CA ASN A 46 16.37 26.75 3.46
C ASN A 46 16.06 25.42 4.15
N LEU A 47 16.33 25.27 5.45
CA LEU A 47 16.00 24.06 6.21
C LEU A 47 14.49 23.84 6.34
N LYS A 48 13.69 24.90 6.47
CA LYS A 48 12.23 24.81 6.46
C LYS A 48 11.72 24.30 5.12
N GLN A 49 12.21 24.87 4.01
CA GLN A 49 11.87 24.40 2.67
C GLN A 49 12.22 22.93 2.48
N LEU A 50 13.41 22.50 2.90
CA LEU A 50 13.81 21.09 2.84
C LEU A 50 12.90 20.18 3.67
N ARG A 51 12.48 20.64 4.87
CA ARG A 51 11.55 19.89 5.72
C ARG A 51 10.17 19.78 5.07
N ASP A 52 9.65 20.87 4.50
CA ASP A 52 8.37 20.89 3.81
C ASP A 52 8.39 20.00 2.55
N LEU A 53 9.47 20.04 1.77
CA LEU A 53 9.68 19.14 0.63
C LEU A 53 9.78 17.68 1.07
N SER A 54 10.51 17.39 2.14
CA SER A 54 10.62 16.03 2.68
C SER A 54 9.28 15.51 3.18
N ALA A 55 8.47 16.36 3.82
CA ALA A 55 7.10 16.01 4.22
C ALA A 55 6.20 15.74 3.00
N ALA A 56 6.32 16.55 1.95
CA ALA A 56 5.58 16.33 0.70
C ALA A 56 5.98 15.02 0.00
N VAL A 57 7.27 14.66 0.01
CA VAL A 57 7.75 13.38 -0.52
C VAL A 57 7.23 12.21 0.30
N ALA A 58 7.23 12.31 1.63
CA ALA A 58 6.66 11.28 2.50
C ALA A 58 5.17 11.04 2.21
N SER A 59 4.38 12.11 2.04
CA SER A 59 2.97 12.00 1.66
C SER A 59 2.79 11.35 0.28
N GLN A 60 3.68 11.64 -0.68
CA GLN A 60 3.65 10.97 -1.99
C GLN A 60 4.00 9.48 -1.88
N MET A 61 4.92 9.09 -1.00
CA MET A 61 5.24 7.68 -0.76
C MET A 61 4.04 6.92 -0.20
N GLU A 62 3.30 7.51 0.75
CA GLU A 62 2.05 6.93 1.27
C GLU A 62 0.98 6.81 0.18
N ALA A 63 0.82 7.84 -0.67
CA ALA A 63 -0.10 7.77 -1.79
C ALA A 63 0.30 6.69 -2.82
N LEU A 64 1.60 6.48 -3.05
CA LEU A 64 2.10 5.42 -3.92
C LEU A 64 1.88 4.04 -3.32
N GLU A 65 2.09 3.88 -2.01
CA GLU A 65 1.79 2.64 -1.29
C GLU A 65 0.33 2.22 -1.47
N ASN A 66 -0.61 3.14 -1.27
CA ASN A 66 -2.03 2.87 -1.49
C ASN A 66 -2.32 2.41 -2.93
N LYS A 67 -1.70 3.05 -3.92
CA LYS A 67 -1.85 2.66 -5.34
C LYS A 67 -1.25 1.28 -5.62
N LEU A 68 -0.11 0.94 -5.00
CA LEU A 68 0.50 -0.38 -5.12
C LEU A 68 -0.37 -1.46 -4.46
N SER A 69 -0.98 -1.16 -3.32
CA SER A 69 -1.95 -2.06 -2.68
C SER A 69 -3.14 -2.34 -3.61
N THR A 70 -3.77 -1.29 -4.16
CA THR A 70 -4.90 -1.48 -5.09
C THR A 70 -4.50 -2.26 -6.34
N LEU A 71 -3.28 -2.04 -6.86
CA LEU A 71 -2.77 -2.82 -7.99
C LEU A 71 -2.56 -4.29 -7.62
N SER A 72 -2.02 -4.55 -6.43
CA SER A 72 -1.85 -5.90 -5.89
C SER A 72 -3.19 -6.62 -5.79
N ASP A 73 -4.18 -6.01 -5.15
CA ASP A 73 -5.53 -6.57 -4.98
C ASP A 73 -6.18 -6.85 -6.35
N GLY A 74 -6.00 -5.94 -7.31
CA GLY A 74 -6.48 -6.12 -8.68
C GLY A 74 -5.83 -7.31 -9.40
N THR A 75 -4.52 -7.53 -9.19
CA THR A 75 -3.82 -8.70 -9.75
C THR A 75 -4.23 -10.02 -9.11
N GLU A 76 -4.54 -10.03 -7.81
CA GLU A 76 -5.12 -11.19 -7.13
C GLU A 76 -6.50 -11.52 -7.70
N ALA A 77 -7.37 -10.53 -7.89
CA ALA A 77 -8.69 -10.72 -8.49
C ALA A 77 -8.58 -11.33 -9.91
N ILE A 78 -7.64 -10.86 -10.72
CA ILE A 78 -7.39 -11.43 -12.06
C ILE A 78 -6.86 -12.86 -11.95
N ALA A 79 -5.99 -13.17 -10.99
CA ALA A 79 -5.48 -14.52 -10.78
C ALA A 79 -6.63 -15.51 -10.44
N VAL A 80 -7.60 -15.08 -9.63
CA VAL A 80 -8.80 -15.87 -9.31
C VAL A 80 -9.64 -16.13 -10.57
N VAL A 81 -9.86 -15.11 -11.40
CA VAL A 81 -10.59 -15.27 -12.67
C VAL A 81 -9.85 -16.24 -13.60
N MET A 82 -8.53 -16.09 -13.76
CA MET A 82 -7.74 -17.01 -14.59
C MET A 82 -7.79 -18.45 -14.06
N ALA A 83 -7.72 -18.65 -12.74
CA ALA A 83 -7.85 -19.97 -12.14
C ALA A 83 -9.24 -20.58 -12.40
N ASN A 84 -10.30 -19.77 -12.30
CA ASN A 84 -11.65 -20.19 -12.65
C ASN A 84 -11.75 -20.61 -14.14
N TRP A 85 -11.26 -19.79 -15.06
CA TRP A 85 -11.28 -20.08 -16.49
C TRP A 85 -10.44 -21.30 -16.85
N ASN A 86 -9.31 -21.52 -16.18
CA ASN A 86 -8.52 -22.74 -16.34
C ASN A 86 -9.34 -24.00 -15.98
N ASN A 87 -10.08 -23.96 -14.88
CA ASN A 87 -10.96 -25.06 -14.47
C ASN A 87 -12.08 -25.30 -15.48
N VAL A 88 -12.73 -24.24 -15.98
CA VAL A 88 -13.79 -24.34 -17.00
C VAL A 88 -13.25 -24.96 -18.29
N LEU A 89 -12.15 -24.45 -18.83
CA LEU A 89 -11.54 -24.96 -20.05
C LEU A 89 -11.08 -26.42 -19.89
N ARG A 90 -10.53 -26.78 -18.72
CA ARG A 90 -10.16 -28.16 -18.41
C ARG A 90 -11.37 -29.09 -18.34
N ALA A 91 -12.45 -28.66 -17.71
CA ALA A 91 -13.69 -29.44 -17.64
C ALA A 91 -14.27 -29.68 -19.04
N ILE A 92 -14.29 -28.63 -19.89
CA ILE A 92 -14.71 -28.75 -21.29
C ILE A 92 -13.79 -29.73 -22.03
N ASN A 93 -12.47 -29.60 -21.92
CA ASN A 93 -11.54 -30.48 -22.60
C ASN A 93 -11.72 -31.96 -22.18
N MET A 94 -11.89 -32.21 -20.88
CA MET A 94 -12.16 -33.55 -20.35
C MET A 94 -13.50 -34.13 -20.82
N ALA A 95 -14.51 -33.29 -21.06
CA ALA A 95 -15.79 -33.71 -21.62
C ALA A 95 -15.70 -33.96 -23.13
N THR A 96 -15.04 -33.06 -23.88
CA THR A 96 -14.92 -33.13 -25.34
C THR A 96 -14.04 -34.27 -25.83
N THR A 97 -12.95 -34.58 -25.12
CA THR A 97 -12.01 -35.66 -25.53
C THR A 97 -12.52 -37.05 -25.20
N LYS A 98 -13.51 -37.18 -24.31
CA LYS A 98 -14.05 -38.47 -23.86
C LYS A 98 -15.35 -38.88 -24.54
N LEU A 99 -15.82 -38.18 -25.58
CA LEU A 99 -16.98 -38.63 -26.33
C LEU A 99 -16.63 -39.93 -27.07
N PRO A 100 -17.12 -41.11 -26.63
CA PRO A 100 -16.91 -42.33 -27.37
C PRO A 100 -17.66 -42.14 -28.68
N ARG A 101 -16.96 -42.22 -29.82
CA ARG A 101 -17.62 -42.31 -31.13
C ARG A 101 -18.55 -43.51 -31.03
N ALA A 102 -19.85 -43.29 -31.19
CA ALA A 102 -20.88 -44.31 -31.01
C ALA A 102 -20.56 -45.52 -31.91
N THR A 103 -19.84 -46.50 -31.39
CA THR A 103 -19.57 -47.79 -32.00
C THR A 103 -19.93 -48.82 -30.97
N GLU A 104 -21.21 -49.20 -31.01
CA GLU A 104 -21.74 -50.53 -30.73
C GLU A 104 -20.97 -51.37 -29.69
N SER A 105 -21.35 -51.25 -28.42
CA SER A 105 -21.38 -52.39 -27.48
C SER A 105 -22.29 -52.02 -26.30
N GLU A 106 -23.45 -52.67 -26.23
CA GLU A 106 -24.30 -52.70 -25.05
C GLU A 106 -23.56 -53.33 -23.86
N ASP A 107 -23.97 -52.91 -22.67
CA ASP A 107 -23.73 -53.50 -21.34
C ASP A 107 -22.57 -52.96 -20.47
N THR A 108 -22.98 -52.20 -19.45
CA THR A 108 -22.27 -51.86 -18.18
C THR A 108 -21.27 -50.70 -18.15
N ILE A 109 -21.43 -49.65 -18.96
CA ILE A 109 -20.73 -48.39 -18.67
C ILE A 109 -21.39 -47.74 -17.44
N ALA A 110 -20.85 -47.98 -16.25
CA ALA A 110 -21.27 -47.30 -15.03
C ALA A 110 -21.16 -45.77 -15.23
N LEU A 111 -22.32 -45.09 -15.30
CA LEU A 111 -22.34 -43.63 -15.44
C LEU A 111 -21.63 -43.01 -14.23
N PRO A 112 -20.70 -42.07 -14.44
CA PRO A 112 -20.06 -41.38 -13.32
C PRO A 112 -21.12 -40.63 -12.50
N GLN A 113 -21.01 -40.72 -11.17
CA GLN A 113 -21.90 -40.00 -10.26
C GLN A 113 -21.70 -38.49 -10.39
N MET A 114 -22.79 -37.73 -10.31
CA MET A 114 -22.79 -36.25 -10.39
C MET A 114 -22.47 -35.59 -9.05
N LEU A 115 -21.24 -35.78 -8.56
CA LEU A 115 -20.78 -35.07 -7.37
C LEU A 115 -20.12 -33.74 -7.75
N VAL A 116 -20.67 -32.63 -7.26
CA VAL A 116 -20.15 -31.27 -7.51
C VAL A 116 -19.80 -30.62 -6.17
N ARG A 117 -18.72 -29.84 -6.14
CA ARG A 117 -18.34 -29.04 -4.97
C ARG A 117 -19.01 -27.67 -5.06
N ILE A 118 -19.87 -27.35 -4.10
CA ILE A 118 -20.49 -26.03 -3.97
C ILE A 118 -19.89 -25.38 -2.71
N PRO A 119 -19.27 -24.19 -2.82
CA PRO A 119 -18.79 -23.46 -1.65
C PRO A 119 -19.93 -23.15 -0.67
N THR A 120 -19.76 -23.50 0.60
CA THR A 120 -20.78 -23.29 1.65
C THR A 120 -20.62 -21.97 2.38
N GLU A 121 -19.61 -21.16 2.03
CA GLU A 121 -19.26 -19.92 2.75
C GLU A 121 -20.38 -18.86 2.70
N HIS A 122 -21.26 -18.93 1.68
CA HIS A 122 -22.41 -18.04 1.49
C HIS A 122 -23.74 -18.74 1.81
N ALA A 123 -23.71 -19.95 2.38
CA ALA A 123 -24.90 -20.71 2.73
C ALA A 123 -25.85 -19.96 3.67
N PRO A 124 -25.38 -19.21 4.71
CA PRO A 124 -26.30 -18.50 5.62
C PRO A 124 -27.10 -17.41 4.90
N SER A 125 -26.48 -16.67 3.97
CA SER A 125 -27.16 -15.64 3.18
C SER A 125 -28.17 -16.23 2.19
N LEU A 126 -27.89 -17.41 1.62
CA LEU A 126 -28.83 -18.13 0.76
C LEU A 126 -30.00 -18.71 1.55
N GLN A 127 -29.75 -19.20 2.78
CA GLN A 127 -30.81 -19.66 3.69
C GLN A 127 -31.73 -18.51 4.10
N ALA A 128 -31.17 -17.33 4.39
CA ALA A 128 -31.95 -16.13 4.73
C ALA A 128 -32.82 -15.67 3.54
N GLN A 129 -32.25 -15.64 2.33
CA GLN A 129 -33.02 -15.31 1.12
C GLN A 129 -34.07 -16.37 0.77
N ALA A 130 -33.81 -17.66 1.02
CA ALA A 130 -34.78 -18.73 0.78
C ALA A 130 -35.93 -18.73 1.81
N ALA A 131 -35.65 -18.37 3.06
CA ALA A 131 -36.66 -18.16 4.09
C ALA A 131 -37.53 -16.92 3.79
N GLU A 132 -36.92 -15.84 3.30
CA GLU A 132 -37.64 -14.62 2.89
C GLU A 132 -38.47 -14.85 1.61
N ALA A 133 -38.02 -15.71 0.69
CA ALA A 133 -38.75 -16.10 -0.51
C ALA A 133 -39.89 -17.12 -0.25
N GLY A 134 -40.15 -17.50 1.01
CA GLY A 134 -41.29 -18.36 1.38
C GLY A 134 -41.20 -19.80 0.86
N ILE A 135 -40.01 -20.28 0.51
CA ILE A 135 -39.80 -21.64 -0.03
C ILE A 135 -39.85 -22.70 1.10
N ILE A 136 -39.70 -22.28 2.36
CA ILE A 136 -39.82 -23.14 3.54
C ILE A 136 -41.21 -22.93 4.13
N SER A 137 -42.22 -23.54 3.53
CA SER A 137 -43.51 -23.74 4.20
C SER A 137 -43.37 -24.92 5.16
N ASP A 138 -43.36 -24.62 6.47
CA ASP A 138 -43.39 -25.59 7.57
C ASP A 138 -44.51 -26.62 7.36
N GLU A 139 -44.15 -27.85 7.03
CA GLU A 139 -45.01 -29.01 7.29
C GLU A 139 -45.04 -29.25 8.81
N GLN A 140 -45.97 -28.57 9.50
CA GLN A 140 -46.37 -28.99 10.84
C GLN A 140 -47.20 -30.27 10.73
N GLU A 141 -46.52 -31.40 10.97
CA GLU A 141 -47.12 -32.70 11.20
C GLU A 141 -47.88 -32.68 12.54
N GLY A 142 -49.17 -33.00 12.48
CA GLY A 142 -50.05 -33.07 13.64
C GLY A 142 -49.75 -34.28 14.53
N ALA A 143 -49.96 -34.09 15.83
CA ALA A 143 -50.19 -35.14 16.82
C ALA A 143 -51.39 -34.75 17.68
#